data_AF-A0A330MND1-F1
#
_entry.id   AF-A0A330MND1-F1
#
_cell.length_a   1.000
_cell.length_b   1.000
_cell.length_c   1.000
_cell.angle_alpha   90.00
_cell.angle_beta   90.00
_cell.angle_gamma   90.00
#
_symmetry.space_group_name_H-M   'P 1'
#
loop_
_entity.id
_entity.type
_entity.pdbx_description
1 polymer ?
#
loop_
_entity_poly.entity_id
_entity_poly.type
_entity_poly.pdbx_seq_one_letter_code
_entity_poly.pdbx_strand_id
1 'polypeptide(L)'
;MAQVTFQVNSYRYYHWSSRGNLKTTLNLYGSGSNACMVLFQSNPDATLPPATMHGENFFRLHYHQYQLDSLIDMLRNESPIFVFFNNDNGQNNSRISTSNEPVGEGELS
;
A
#
# COMPACT_ATOMS: atom_id res chain seq x y z
N MET A 1 3.09 -3.23 17.43
CA MET A 1 2.09 -4.00 16.65
C MET A 1 1.33 -3.02 15.77
N ALA A 2 0.80 -3.44 14.61
CA ALA A 2 -0.04 -2.54 13.81
C ALA A 2 -1.40 -2.37 14.49
N GLN A 3 -1.99 -1.19 14.34
CA GLN A 3 -3.32 -0.90 14.88
C GLN A 3 -4.38 -1.67 14.09
N VAL A 4 -4.22 -1.73 12.77
CA VAL A 4 -5.08 -2.51 11.88
C VAL A 4 -4.23 -3.28 10.87
N THR A 5 -4.61 -4.52 10.61
CA THR A 5 -4.08 -5.33 9.52
C THR A 5 -5.23 -6.00 8.79
N PHE A 6 -5.19 -6.02 7.45
CA PHE A 6 -6.09 -6.85 6.65
C PHE A 6 -5.38 -7.42 5.42
N GLN A 7 -5.80 -8.61 4.98
CA GLN A 7 -5.34 -9.23 3.74
C GLN A 7 -6.00 -8.57 2.53
N VAL A 8 -5.20 -8.32 1.49
CA VAL A 8 -5.67 -7.83 0.19
C VAL A 8 -6.17 -9.00 -0.65
N ASN A 9 -7.42 -8.91 -1.10
CA ASN A 9 -8.08 -9.92 -1.92
C ASN A 9 -8.14 -9.50 -3.39
N SER A 10 -8.19 -8.19 -3.67
CA SER A 10 -8.16 -7.65 -5.02
C SER A 10 -7.60 -6.22 -5.03
N TYR A 11 -7.15 -5.76 -6.19
CA TYR A 11 -6.70 -4.39 -6.38
C TYR A 11 -7.14 -3.81 -7.72
N ARG A 12 -7.14 -2.49 -7.81
CA ARG A 12 -7.20 -1.77 -9.08
C ARG A 12 -6.28 -0.56 -9.01
N TYR A 13 -5.65 -0.19 -10.12
CA TYR A 13 -4.97 1.09 -10.24
C TYR A 13 -5.48 1.85 -11.46
N TYR A 14 -5.32 3.17 -11.44
CA TYR A 14 -5.65 4.02 -12.57
C TYR A 14 -4.76 5.25 -12.59
N HIS A 15 -4.58 5.78 -13.80
CA HIS A 15 -3.88 7.03 -14.05
C HIS A 15 -4.88 8.13 -14.41
N TRP A 16 -4.76 9.26 -13.74
CA TRP A 16 -5.49 10.47 -14.06
C TRP A 16 -4.82 11.17 -15.23
N SER A 17 -5.59 11.45 -16.29
CA SER A 17 -5.08 12.13 -17.48
C SER A 17 -4.67 13.58 -17.23
N SER A 18 -5.34 14.28 -16.30
CA SER A 18 -5.24 15.74 -16.13
C SER A 18 -4.77 16.22 -14.75
N ARG A 19 -4.54 15.33 -13.77
CA ARG A 19 -4.07 15.75 -12.44
C ARG A 19 -2.58 16.11 -12.46
N GLY A 20 -2.18 17.10 -11.67
CA GLY A 20 -0.78 17.54 -11.53
C GLY A 20 0.08 16.55 -10.74
N ASN A 21 -0.07 16.54 -9.41
CA ASN A 21 0.89 15.89 -8.50
C ASN A 21 0.52 14.46 -8.06
N LEU A 22 -0.77 14.10 -8.12
CA LEU A 22 -1.30 12.78 -7.77
C LEU A 22 -1.88 12.11 -9.01
N LYS A 23 -1.00 11.64 -9.90
CA LYS A 23 -1.39 11.07 -11.18
C LYS A 23 -1.84 9.62 -11.09
N THR A 24 -1.33 8.86 -10.13
CA THR A 24 -1.68 7.45 -9.99
C THR A 24 -2.35 7.19 -8.65
N THR A 25 -3.33 6.29 -8.66
CA THR A 25 -3.95 5.77 -7.44
C THR A 25 -4.05 4.26 -7.56
N LEU A 26 -3.67 3.55 -6.51
CA LEU A 26 -3.85 2.10 -6.36
C LEU A 26 -4.81 1.87 -5.20
N ASN A 27 -5.92 1.19 -5.46
CA ASN A 27 -6.87 0.81 -4.43
C ASN A 27 -6.72 -0.69 -4.14
N LEU A 28 -6.58 -1.01 -2.86
CA LEU A 28 -6.47 -2.37 -2.33
C LEU A 28 -7.75 -2.68 -1.56
N TYR A 29 -8.34 -3.85 -1.80
CA TYR A 29 -9.58 -4.29 -1.18
C TYR A 29 -9.37 -5.59 -0.42
N GLY A 30 -9.72 -5.58 0.86
CA GLY A 30 -9.76 -6.78 1.69
C GLY A 30 -11.18 -7.35 1.81
N SER A 31 -11.37 -8.19 2.81
CA SER A 31 -12.70 -8.73 3.15
C SER A 31 -13.61 -7.66 3.75
N GLY A 32 -14.92 -7.76 3.47
CA GLY A 32 -15.91 -6.81 3.97
C GLY A 32 -15.74 -5.41 3.37
N SER A 33 -15.71 -4.38 4.22
CA SER A 33 -15.53 -2.97 3.82
C SER A 33 -14.09 -2.46 3.94
N ASN A 34 -13.12 -3.35 4.20
CA ASN A 34 -11.71 -2.98 4.31
C ASN A 34 -11.14 -2.53 2.96
N ALA A 35 -10.66 -1.30 2.91
CA ALA A 35 -10.04 -0.74 1.72
C ALA A 35 -8.88 0.20 2.07
N CYS A 36 -7.85 0.19 1.23
CA CYS A 36 -6.72 1.11 1.31
C CYS A 36 -6.54 1.81 -0.04
N MET A 37 -6.52 3.13 -0.02
CA MET A 37 -6.19 3.96 -1.18
C MET A 37 -4.75 4.43 -1.07
N VAL A 38 -3.93 3.96 -2.00
CA VAL A 38 -2.54 4.33 -2.14
C VAL A 38 -2.43 5.47 -3.15
N LEU A 39 -1.89 6.60 -2.69
CA LEU A 39 -1.70 7.82 -3.47
C LEU A 39 -0.24 7.97 -3.87
N PHE A 40 0.02 8.07 -5.16
CA PHE A 40 1.38 8.23 -5.69
C PHE A 40 1.71 9.69 -5.95
N GLN A 41 2.72 10.19 -5.23
CA GLN A 41 3.31 11.51 -5.44
C GLN A 41 4.26 11.49 -6.63
N SER A 42 4.05 12.39 -7.59
CA SER A 42 4.83 12.45 -8.83
C SER A 42 6.18 13.13 -8.64
N ASN A 43 6.29 14.05 -7.67
CA ASN A 43 7.58 14.64 -7.31
C ASN A 43 8.40 13.66 -6.45
N PRO A 44 9.57 13.18 -6.93
CA PRO A 44 10.40 12.25 -6.17
C PRO A 44 10.99 12.86 -4.89
N ASP A 45 11.12 14.18 -4.82
CA ASP A 45 11.76 14.87 -3.68
C ASP A 45 10.74 15.40 -2.65
N ALA A 46 9.44 15.22 -2.91
CA ALA A 46 8.39 15.72 -2.02
C ALA A 46 8.25 14.86 -0.77
N THR A 47 8.28 15.48 0.42
CA THR A 47 7.94 14.77 1.66
C THR A 47 6.53 14.20 1.58
N LEU A 48 6.40 12.89 1.83
CA LEU A 48 5.12 12.22 1.83
C LEU A 48 4.36 12.55 3.12
N PRO A 49 3.03 12.81 3.06
CA PRO A 49 2.23 13.00 4.25
C PRO A 49 2.08 11.69 5.03
N PRO A 50 1.73 11.76 6.33
CA PRO A 50 1.48 10.57 7.12
C PRO A 50 0.29 9.77 6.59
N ALA A 51 0.27 8.46 6.87
CA ALA A 51 -0.89 7.64 6.56
C ALA A 51 -2.11 8.10 7.39
N THR A 52 -3.30 8.04 6.79
CA THR A 52 -4.53 8.45 7.46
C THR A 52 -5.57 7.34 7.44
N MET A 53 -6.47 7.37 8.42
CA MET A 53 -7.65 6.52 8.49
C MET A 53 -8.89 7.40 8.39
N HIS A 54 -9.87 6.98 7.60
CA HIS A 54 -11.16 7.64 7.45
C HIS A 54 -12.27 6.66 7.84
N GLY A 55 -12.99 6.95 8.92
CA GLY A 55 -13.87 5.96 9.54
C GLY A 55 -13.06 4.80 10.14
N GLU A 56 -13.60 3.58 10.06
CA GLU A 56 -12.97 2.41 10.71
C GLU A 56 -12.17 1.53 9.73
N ASN A 57 -12.58 1.47 8.46
CA ASN A 57 -12.09 0.45 7.51
C ASN A 57 -11.50 1.03 6.21
N PHE A 58 -11.31 2.35 6.13
CA PHE A 58 -10.75 3.01 4.95
C PHE A 58 -9.44 3.74 5.29
N PHE A 59 -8.36 3.32 4.65
CA PHE A 59 -7.01 3.81 4.91
C PHE A 59 -6.44 4.56 3.70
N ARG A 60 -5.55 5.52 3.94
CA ARG A 60 -4.77 6.18 2.90
C ARG A 60 -3.30 6.09 3.20
N LEU A 61 -2.56 5.53 2.25
CA LEU A 61 -1.10 5.45 2.27
C LEU A 61 -0.55 6.30 1.13
N HIS A 62 0.68 6.76 1.30
CA HIS A 62 1.37 7.62 0.35
C HIS A 62 2.71 7.00 -0.02
N TYR A 63 3.00 6.96 -1.32
CA TYR A 63 4.27 6.51 -1.88
C TYR A 63 4.69 7.46 -3.00
N HIS A 64 5.94 7.38 -3.42
CA HIS A 64 6.38 8.05 -4.65
C HIS A 64 6.05 7.21 -5.87
N GLN A 65 5.86 7.88 -7.02
CA GLN A 65 5.47 7.27 -8.28
C GLN A 65 6.41 6.13 -8.72
N TYR A 66 7.71 6.23 -8.44
CA TYR A 66 8.70 5.20 -8.80
C TYR A 66 8.50 3.87 -8.04
N GLN A 67 7.72 3.87 -6.95
CA GLN A 67 7.44 2.66 -6.16
C GLN A 67 6.21 1.89 -6.68
N LEU A 68 5.49 2.44 -7.67
CA LEU A 68 4.32 1.78 -8.24
C LEU A 68 4.68 0.40 -8.80
N ASP A 69 5.74 0.32 -9.62
CA ASP A 69 6.09 -0.91 -10.33
C ASP A 69 6.43 -2.03 -9.34
N SER A 70 7.21 -1.73 -8.30
CA SER A 70 7.50 -2.70 -7.23
C SER A 70 6.25 -3.14 -6.45
N LEU A 71 5.28 -2.24 -6.22
CA LEU A 71 4.05 -2.61 -5.54
C LEU A 71 3.13 -3.46 -6.42
N ILE A 72 3.07 -3.17 -7.73
CA ILE A 72 2.29 -3.96 -8.67
C ILE A 72 2.92 -5.35 -8.86
N ASP A 73 4.24 -5.43 -8.91
CA ASP A 73 4.97 -6.70 -8.99
C ASP A 73 4.68 -7.57 -7.75
N MET A 74 4.85 -6.99 -6.56
CA MET A 74 4.46 -7.62 -5.28
C MET A 74 3.00 -8.11 -5.32
N LEU A 75 2.04 -7.28 -5.76
CA LEU A 75 0.62 -7.67 -5.82
C LEU A 75 0.29 -8.76 -6.84
N ARG A 76 1.17 -9.03 -7.81
CA ARG A 76 0.97 -10.02 -8.87
C ARG A 76 1.63 -11.35 -8.56
N ASN A 77 2.79 -11.30 -7.93
CA ASN A 77 3.66 -12.47 -7.78
C ASN A 77 3.67 -13.01 -6.35
N GLU A 78 3.35 -12.18 -5.35
CA GLU A 78 3.37 -12.58 -3.95
C GLU A 78 1.97 -12.86 -3.42
N SER A 79 1.87 -13.83 -2.52
CA SER A 79 0.63 -14.13 -1.80
C SER A 79 0.93 -14.85 -0.49
N PRO A 80 0.30 -14.47 0.64
CA PRO A 80 -0.68 -13.39 0.77
C PRO A 80 -0.05 -11.99 0.93
N ILE A 81 -0.80 -10.96 0.48
CA ILE A 81 -0.47 -9.54 0.70
C ILE A 81 -1.35 -8.93 1.78
N PHE A 82 -0.77 -8.06 2.59
CA PHE A 82 -1.43 -7.37 3.69
C PHE A 82 -1.22 -5.86 3.65
N VAL A 83 -2.23 -5.12 4.09
CA VAL A 83 -2.11 -3.72 4.50
C VAL A 83 -1.95 -3.67 6.00
N PHE A 84 -0.94 -2.95 6.47
CA PHE A 84 -0.72 -2.61 7.87
C PHE A 84 -0.94 -1.12 8.04
N PHE A 85 -1.87 -0.73 8.89
CA PHE A 85 -2.04 0.65 9.34
C PHE A 85 -1.51 0.79 10.76
N ASN A 86 -0.57 1.72 10.92
CA ASN A 86 -0.03 2.11 12.21
C ASN A 86 0.38 3.57 12.17
N ASN A 87 -0.31 4.38 12.97
CA ASN A 87 0.01 5.78 13.19
C ASN A 87 0.14 6.11 14.69
N ASP A 88 0.36 5.09 15.53
CA ASP A 88 0.49 5.26 16.97
C ASP A 88 1.89 5.76 17.36
N ASN A 89 1.94 6.46 18.49
CA ASN A 89 3.19 6.90 19.14
C ASN A 89 4.14 7.71 18.24
N GLY A 90 3.60 8.45 17.28
CA GLY A 90 4.39 9.27 16.35
C GLY A 90 5.22 8.46 15.35
N GLN A 91 5.06 7.13 15.31
CA GLN A 91 5.75 6.24 14.38
C GLN A 91 4.80 5.91 13.23
N ASN A 92 4.89 6.69 12.15
CA ASN A 92 4.16 6.42 10.92
C ASN A 92 4.74 5.17 10.23
N ASN A 93 4.27 3.99 10.64
CA ASN A 93 4.74 2.68 10.19
C ASN A 93 3.62 1.91 9.49
N SER A 94 2.84 2.62 8.67
CA SER A 94 1.85 2.05 7.79
C SER A 94 2.50 1.56 6.50
N ARG A 95 2.19 0.35 6.04
CA ARG A 95 2.87 -0.31 4.93
C ARG A 95 2.02 -1.37 4.25
N ILE A 96 2.44 -1.75 3.05
CA ILE A 96 1.99 -2.94 2.33
C ILE A 96 3.10 -3.98 2.48
N SER A 97 2.75 -5.24 2.72
CA SER A 97 3.73 -6.29 3.03
C SER A 97 3.26 -7.65 2.54
N THR A 98 4.23 -8.50 2.23
CA THR A 98 4.06 -9.96 2.10
C THR A 98 3.95 -10.61 3.48
N SER A 99 3.73 -11.93 3.50
CA SER A 99 3.99 -12.77 4.68
C SER A 99 5.48 -12.98 4.91
N ASN A 100 5.84 -13.55 6.06
CA ASN A 100 7.21 -13.97 6.30
C ASN A 100 7.58 -15.13 5.36
N GLU A 101 8.70 -14.99 4.66
CA GLU A 101 9.32 -16.07 3.91
C GLU A 101 10.40 -16.78 4.74
N PRO A 102 10.56 -18.11 4.59
CA PRO A 102 11.71 -18.81 5.13
C PRO A 102 13.02 -18.30 4.53
N VAL A 103 14.02 -18.08 5.38
CA VAL A 103 15.36 -17.66 4.92
C VAL A 103 16.09 -18.85 4.31
N GLY A 104 16.64 -18.69 3.10
CA GLY A 104 17.50 -19.67 2.45
C GLY A 104 16.80 -20.65 1.50
N GLU A 105 15.48 -20.56 1.35
CA GLU A 105 14.67 -21.36 0.43
C GLU A 105 14.47 -20.66 -0.93
N GLY A 106 15.48 -19.91 -1.40
CA GLY A 106 15.35 -19.08 -2.61
C GLY A 106 14.68 -19.85 -3.75
N GLU A 107 13.79 -19.17 -4.49
CA GLU A 107 12.97 -19.71 -5.59
C GLU A 107 13.69 -20.87 -6.28
N LEU A 108 13.30 -22.11 -5.95
CA LEU A 108 13.83 -23.30 -6.62
C LEU A 108 13.35 -23.22 -8.08
N SER A 109 14.19 -22.66 -8.94
CA SER A 109 14.00 -22.58 -10.39
C SER A 109 14.01 -23.96 -11.03
#